data_AF-A0A9X1IH41-F1
#
_entry.id   AF-A0A9X1IH41-F1
#
_cell.length_a   1.000
_cell.length_b   1.000
_cell.length_c   1.000
_cell.angle_alpha   90.00
_cell.angle_beta   90.00
_cell.angle_gamma   90.00
#
_symmetry.space_group_name_H-M   'P 1'
#
loop_
_entity.id
_entity.type
_entity.pdbx_description
1 polymer ?
#
loop_
_entity_poly.entity_id
_entity_poly.type
_entity_poly.pdbx_seq_one_letter_code
_entity_poly.pdbx_strand_id
1 'polypeptide(L)'
;MATKRRLPIEIDVAAAARLVLASYLDFLGRPVPEEEKGDSKAFAARHAAARSALAHLEQLEKLAERNCDEAQQQAVSDILAEARRHLAVVPTEEKDDLDGEAGGDA
;
A
#
# COMPACT_ATOMS: atom_id res chain seq x y z
N MET A 1 21.18 -5.27 -22.56
CA MET A 1 21.26 -5.35 -21.09
C MET A 1 21.16 -3.92 -20.55
N ALA A 2 19.99 -3.51 -20.05
CA ALA A 2 19.80 -2.15 -19.53
C ALA A 2 20.52 -2.01 -18.19
N THR A 3 21.41 -1.03 -18.08
CA THR A 3 22.17 -0.72 -16.87
C THR A 3 21.20 -0.20 -15.80
N LYS A 4 20.88 -1.03 -14.80
CA LYS A 4 20.06 -0.61 -13.65
C LYS A 4 20.75 0.59 -12.99
N ARG A 5 20.09 1.76 -13.00
CA ARG A 5 20.58 2.98 -12.34
C ARG A 5 20.57 2.73 -10.84
N ARG A 6 21.72 2.38 -10.25
CA ARG A 6 21.83 2.27 -8.79
C ARG A 6 21.59 3.65 -8.17
N LEU A 7 20.74 3.70 -7.15
CA LEU A 7 20.49 4.91 -6.38
C LEU A 7 21.80 5.40 -5.75
N PRO A 8 22.04 6.72 -5.66
CA PRO A 8 23.26 7.29 -5.08
C PRO A 8 23.38 7.10 -3.55
N ILE A 9 22.35 6.54 -2.92
CA ILE A 9 22.30 6.16 -1.52
C ILE A 9 21.86 4.69 -1.49
N GLU A 10 22.59 3.85 -0.76
CA GLU A 10 22.14 2.48 -0.46
C GLU A 10 20.92 2.56 0.46
N ILE A 11 19.73 2.60 -0.15
CA ILE A 11 18.47 2.54 0.59
C ILE A 11 18.12 1.06 0.72
N ASP A 12 18.02 0.57 1.94
CA ASP A 12 17.43 -0.75 2.20
C ASP A 12 15.90 -0.67 2.00
N VAL A 13 15.46 -0.89 0.76
CA VAL A 13 14.05 -0.86 0.38
C VAL A 13 13.25 -1.93 1.13
N ALA A 14 13.87 -3.06 1.47
CA ALA A 14 13.23 -4.09 2.28
C ALA A 14 13.02 -3.63 3.72
N ALA A 15 13.97 -2.89 4.32
CA ALA A 15 13.76 -2.28 5.62
C ALA A 15 12.66 -1.22 5.60
N ALA A 16 12.61 -0.38 4.55
CA ALA A 16 11.53 0.59 4.39
C ALA A 16 10.16 -0.12 4.29
N ALA A 17 10.06 -1.20 3.52
CA ALA A 17 8.83 -1.98 3.40
C ALA A 17 8.42 -2.60 4.74
N ARG A 18 9.38 -3.13 5.53
CA ARG A 18 9.10 -3.64 6.90
C ARG A 18 8.54 -2.56 7.82
N LEU A 19 9.08 -1.34 7.77
CA LEU A 19 8.59 -0.23 8.59
C LEU A 19 7.16 0.18 8.23
N VAL A 20 6.84 0.21 6.93
CA VAL A 20 5.49 0.50 6.45
C VAL A 20 4.52 -0.60 6.89
N LEU A 21 4.88 -1.88 6.71
CA LEU A 21 4.07 -3.01 7.15
C LEU A 21 3.84 -2.98 8.68
N ALA A 22 4.88 -2.74 9.47
CA ALA A 22 4.76 -2.67 10.93
C ALA A 22 3.81 -1.55 11.36
N SER A 23 3.93 -0.36 10.76
CA SER A 23 3.05 0.78 11.03
C SER A 23 1.60 0.48 10.63
N TYR A 24 1.42 -0.22 9.52
CA TYR A 24 0.12 -0.65 9.03
C TYR A 24 -0.56 -1.67 9.96
N LEU A 25 0.17 -2.70 10.39
CA LEU A 25 -0.34 -3.72 11.32
C LEU A 25 -0.67 -3.12 12.69
N ASP A 26 0.19 -2.22 13.20
CA ASP A 26 -0.09 -1.48 14.43
C ASP A 26 -1.36 -0.64 14.30
N PHE A 27 -1.51 0.09 13.19
CA PHE A 27 -2.71 0.88 12.92
C PHE A 27 -4.00 0.04 12.87
N LEU A 28 -3.96 -1.13 12.23
CA LEU A 28 -5.09 -2.07 12.18
C LEU A 28 -5.40 -2.69 13.54
N GLY A 29 -4.38 -3.00 14.34
CA GLY A 29 -4.53 -3.61 15.66
C GLY A 29 -5.04 -2.64 16.73
N ARG A 30 -4.91 -1.32 16.50
CA ARG A 30 -5.40 -0.30 17.43
C ARG A 30 -6.94 -0.30 17.51
N PRO A 31 -7.52 -0.41 18.71
CA PRO A 31 -8.97 -0.29 18.87
C PRO A 31 -9.45 1.09 18.39
N VAL A 32 -10.67 1.12 17.86
CA VAL A 32 -11.33 2.37 17.49
C VAL A 32 -11.74 3.10 18.78
N PRO A 33 -11.36 4.37 18.97
CA PRO A 33 -11.81 5.18 20.10
C PRO A 33 -13.35 5.21 20.19
N GLU A 34 -13.91 5.27 21.40
CA GLU A 34 -15.38 5.27 21.58
C GLU A 34 -16.04 6.46 20.89
N GLU A 35 -15.38 7.62 20.90
CA GLU A 35 -15.81 8.85 20.23
C GLU A 35 -15.86 8.75 18.70
N GLU A 36 -15.13 7.80 18.11
CA GLU A 36 -15.11 7.55 16.65
C GLU A 36 -16.07 6.42 16.25
N LYS A 37 -16.66 5.70 17.21
CA LYS A 37 -17.58 4.59 16.89
C LYS A 37 -18.87 5.12 16.29
N GLY A 38 -19.19 4.62 15.09
CA GLY A 38 -20.36 5.04 14.33
C GLY A 38 -20.15 6.34 13.54
N ASP A 39 -18.98 7.00 13.66
CA ASP A 39 -18.62 8.10 12.78
C ASP A 39 -18.15 7.55 11.42
N SER A 40 -18.97 7.74 10.39
CA SER A 40 -18.67 7.32 9.02
C SER A 40 -17.44 8.01 8.45
N LYS A 41 -17.14 9.25 8.87
CA LYS A 41 -15.94 9.98 8.45
C LYS A 41 -14.68 9.39 9.08
N ALA A 42 -14.73 9.04 10.36
CA ALA A 42 -13.63 8.37 11.04
C ALA A 42 -13.35 6.99 10.41
N PHE A 43 -14.39 6.21 10.13
CA PHE A 43 -14.25 4.93 9.42
C PHE A 43 -13.60 5.10 8.04
N ALA A 44 -14.10 6.03 7.21
CA ALA A 44 -13.56 6.30 5.88
C ALA A 44 -12.09 6.78 5.94
N ALA A 45 -11.75 7.65 6.90
CA ALA A 45 -10.38 8.12 7.10
C ALA A 45 -9.43 6.96 7.48
N ARG A 46 -9.86 6.06 8.37
CA ARG A 46 -9.09 4.88 8.74
C ARG A 46 -8.90 3.93 7.56
N HIS A 47 -9.95 3.68 6.78
CA HIS A 47 -9.87 2.87 5.58
C HIS A 47 -8.92 3.51 4.53
N ALA A 48 -8.99 4.83 4.33
CA ALA A 48 -8.08 5.53 3.44
C ALA A 48 -6.62 5.42 3.88
N ALA A 49 -6.32 5.57 5.17
CA ALA A 49 -4.98 5.40 5.72
C ALA A 49 -4.43 3.98 5.48
N ALA A 50 -5.27 2.95 5.69
CA ALA A 50 -4.93 1.56 5.39
C ALA A 50 -4.59 1.35 3.90
N ARG A 51 -5.41 1.91 2.98
CA ARG A 51 -5.13 1.85 1.54
C ARG A 51 -3.87 2.60 1.15
N SER A 52 -3.60 3.76 1.75
CA SER A 52 -2.36 4.52 1.49
C SER A 52 -1.10 3.76 1.91
N ALA A 53 -1.15 3.03 3.02
CA ALA A 53 -0.04 2.18 3.45
C ALA A 53 0.26 1.06 2.42
N LEU A 54 -0.77 0.40 1.89
CA LEU A 54 -0.58 -0.56 0.79
C LEU A 54 0.02 0.09 -0.45
N ALA A 55 -0.53 1.22 -0.89
CA ALA A 55 -0.06 1.90 -2.08
C ALA A 55 1.43 2.27 -1.96
N HIS A 56 1.88 2.62 -0.76
CA HIS A 56 3.29 2.86 -0.49
C HIS A 56 4.14 1.58 -0.60
N LEU A 57 3.66 0.43 -0.09
CA LEU A 57 4.35 -0.86 -0.29
C LEU A 57 4.47 -1.23 -1.77
N GLU A 58 3.43 -0.98 -2.58
CA GLU A 58 3.47 -1.20 -4.03
C GLU A 58 4.45 -0.26 -4.75
N GLN A 59 4.63 0.97 -4.24
CA GLN A 59 5.66 1.88 -4.74
C GLN A 59 7.07 1.38 -4.40
N LEU A 60 7.26 0.83 -3.20
CA LEU A 60 8.53 0.23 -2.78
C LEU A 60 8.86 -1.03 -3.59
N GLU A 61 7.87 -1.85 -3.94
CA GLU A 61 8.03 -2.99 -4.85
C GLU A 61 8.55 -2.53 -6.22
N LYS A 62 7.88 -1.55 -6.84
CA LYS A 62 8.31 -0.97 -8.13
C LYS A 62 9.71 -0.34 -8.04
N LEU A 63 10.07 0.22 -6.90
CA LEU A 63 11.40 0.78 -6.66
C LEU A 63 12.46 -0.34 -6.58
N ALA A 64 12.14 -1.43 -5.87
CA ALA A 64 13.02 -2.59 -5.71
C ALA A 64 13.28 -3.28 -7.06
N GLU A 65 12.26 -3.51 -7.88
CA GLU A 65 12.38 -4.10 -9.23
C GLU A 65 13.43 -3.39 -10.10
N ARG A 66 13.44 -2.05 -10.00
CA ARG A 66 14.28 -1.19 -10.84
C ARG A 66 15.72 -1.06 -10.32
N ASN A 67 15.90 -1.06 -8.99
CA ASN A 67 17.14 -0.58 -8.36
C ASN A 67 17.85 -1.58 -7.44
N CYS A 68 17.18 -2.66 -7.02
CA CYS A 68 17.69 -3.60 -6.03
C CYS A 68 18.10 -4.96 -6.65
N ASP A 69 18.80 -5.78 -5.86
CA ASP A 69 19.09 -7.17 -6.20
C ASP A 69 17.86 -8.09 -6.01
N GLU A 70 18.00 -9.36 -6.42
CA GLU A 70 16.92 -10.35 -6.34
C GLU A 70 16.50 -10.65 -4.89
N ALA A 71 17.44 -10.62 -3.93
CA ALA A 71 17.14 -10.89 -2.53
C ALA A 71 16.26 -9.79 -1.92
N GLN A 72 16.59 -8.52 -2.19
CA GLN A 72 15.78 -7.39 -1.77
C GLN A 72 14.43 -7.35 -2.49
N GLN A 73 14.39 -7.66 -3.79
CA GLN A 73 13.13 -7.75 -4.54
C GLN A 73 12.20 -8.81 -3.94
N GLN A 74 12.71 -10.01 -3.67
CA GLN A 74 11.92 -11.09 -3.06
C GLN A 74 11.41 -10.69 -1.68
N ALA A 75 12.27 -10.11 -0.84
CA ALA A 75 11.88 -9.66 0.50
C ALA A 75 10.74 -8.62 0.46
N VAL A 76 10.77 -7.68 -0.49
CA VAL A 76 9.69 -6.69 -0.64
C VAL A 76 8.40 -7.33 -1.15
N SER A 77 8.50 -8.29 -2.09
CA SER A 77 7.34 -9.02 -2.59
C SER A 77 6.66 -9.84 -1.50
N ASP A 78 7.44 -10.50 -0.63
CA ASP A 78 6.92 -11.26 0.52
C ASP A 78 6.16 -10.35 1.51
N ILE A 79 6.72 -9.17 1.80
CA ILE A 79 6.11 -8.15 2.67
C ILE A 79 4.79 -7.64 2.07
N LEU A 80 4.75 -7.37 0.76
CA LEU A 80 3.52 -6.91 0.10
C LEU A 80 2.46 -8.01 0.07
N ALA A 81 2.86 -9.27 -0.18
CA ALA A 81 1.97 -10.41 -0.12
C ALA A 81 1.37 -10.58 1.29
N GLU A 82 2.17 -10.37 2.34
CA GLU A 82 1.71 -10.32 3.72
C GLU A 82 0.68 -9.22 3.95
N ALA A 83 1.00 -7.99 3.58
CA ALA A 83 0.08 -6.86 3.72
C ALA A 83 -1.27 -7.11 3.02
N ARG A 84 -1.26 -7.70 1.82
CA ARG A 84 -2.46 -8.05 1.06
C ARG A 84 -3.32 -9.11 1.76
N ARG A 85 -2.72 -10.10 2.43
CA ARG A 85 -3.47 -11.12 3.20
C ARG A 85 -4.28 -10.50 4.33
N HIS A 86 -3.79 -9.43 4.96
CA HIS A 86 -4.53 -8.73 6.00
C HIS A 86 -5.75 -7.96 5.49
N LEU A 87 -5.78 -7.58 4.21
CA LEU A 87 -6.92 -6.92 3.58
C LEU A 87 -7.87 -7.85 2.85
N ALA A 88 -7.39 -8.99 2.34
CA ALA A 88 -8.22 -9.99 1.67
C ALA A 88 -9.29 -10.62 2.60
N VAL A 89 -9.22 -10.36 3.92
CA VAL A 89 -10.29 -10.68 4.88
C VAL A 89 -11.50 -9.75 4.73
N VAL A 90 -11.35 -8.61 4.04
CA VAL A 90 -12.44 -7.71 3.67
C VAL A 90 -12.74 -7.94 2.18
N PRO A 91 -13.90 -8.50 1.81
CA PRO A 91 -14.31 -8.59 0.42
C PRO A 91 -14.37 -7.17 -0.15
N THR A 92 -13.40 -6.81 -1.00
CA THR A 92 -13.45 -5.57 -1.77
C THR A 92 -14.46 -5.78 -2.89
N GLU A 93 -15.67 -5.28 -2.70
CA GLU A 93 -16.56 -4.98 -3.81
C GLU A 93 -15.93 -3.85 -4.64
N GLU A 94 -15.60 -4.25 -5.86
CA GLU A 94 -15.72 -3.53 -7.12
C GLU A 94 -14.88 -2.26 -7.36
N LYS A 95 -14.20 -2.33 -8.51
CA LYS A 95 -13.61 -1.22 -9.24
C LYS A 95 -14.74 -0.27 -9.65
N ASP A 96 -14.80 0.91 -9.04
CA ASP A 96 -15.41 2.07 -9.71
C ASP A 96 -14.39 2.63 -10.71
N ASP A 97 -14.37 2.01 -11.89
CA ASP A 97 -13.96 2.67 -13.13
C ASP A 97 -15.00 3.77 -13.40
N LEU A 98 -14.82 4.96 -12.80
CA LEU A 98 -15.58 6.16 -13.19
C LEU A 98 -14.99 6.70 -14.50
N ASP A 99 -15.33 6.01 -15.59
CA ASP A 99 -15.18 6.48 -16.96
C ASP A 99 -16.27 7.53 -17.21
N GLY A 100 -15.94 8.79 -16.95
CA GLY A 100 -16.82 9.94 -17.19
C GLY A 100 -16.73 10.42 -18.63
N GLU A 101 -17.22 9.63 -19.59
CA GLU A 101 -17.63 10.16 -20.89
C GLU A 101 -18.88 11.04 -20.68
N ALA A 102 -18.70 12.37 -20.77
CA ALA A 102 -19.81 13.30 -20.92
C ALA A 102 -19.74 13.93 -22.32
N GLY A 103 -20.19 13.16 -23.31
CA GLY A 103 -20.75 13.73 -24.54
C GLY A 103 -22.16 14.26 -24.25
N GLY A 104 -22.38 15.55 -24.50
CA GLY A 104 -23.67 16.21 -24.32
C GLY A 104 -23.74 17.49 -25.14
N ASP A 105 -24.15 17.32 -26.39
CA ASP A 105 -24.60 18.34 -27.34
C ASP A 105 -25.86 19.05 -26.81
N ALA A 106 -25.87 20.38 -26.82
CA ALA A 106 -27.05 21.24 -26.70
C ALA A 106 -26.77 22.63 -27.27
#